data_AF-A0A938L694-F1
#
_entry.id   AF-A0A938L694-F1
#
_cell.length_a   1.000
_cell.length_b   1.000
_cell.length_c   1.000
_cell.angle_alpha   90.00
_cell.angle_beta   90.00
_cell.angle_gamma   90.00
#
_symmetry.space_group_name_H-M   'P 1'
#
loop_
_entity.id
_entity.type
_entity.pdbx_description
1 polymer ?
#
loop_
_entity_poly.entity_id
_entity_poly.type
_entity_poly.pdbx_seq_one_letter_code
_entity_poly.pdbx_strand_id
1 'polypeptide(L)'
;MLASLILPVVLASVALFFASFLSWMVVQLHKGGCKKVDKEDELMDAVRKCESPVGSYMFSGCKDAAEMKREADAKKWEAGACGIMTIYPQVNLERNLDPAFLCFLVIQFCLGYQATIVIKLGIGFREVFRFV
;
A
#
# COMPACT_ATOMS: atom_id res chain seq x y z
N MET A 1 19.76 -24.82 -9.42
CA MET A 1 20.35 -24.11 -8.26
C MET A 1 19.95 -22.64 -8.36
N LEU A 2 19.69 -21.94 -7.26
CA LEU A 2 19.20 -20.55 -7.30
C LEU A 2 20.16 -19.58 -8.01
N ALA A 3 21.47 -19.87 -7.98
CA ALA A 3 22.49 -19.08 -8.67
C ALA A 3 22.21 -18.90 -10.18
N SER A 4 21.61 -19.90 -10.85
CA SER A 4 21.26 -19.79 -12.27
C SER A 4 20.06 -18.86 -12.53
N LEU A 5 19.34 -18.46 -11.49
CA LEU A 5 18.17 -17.59 -11.57
C LEU A 5 18.45 -16.16 -11.08
N ILE A 6 19.67 -15.84 -10.64
CA ILE A 6 19.99 -14.49 -10.14
C ILE A 6 19.73 -13.42 -11.21
N LEU A 7 20.23 -13.63 -12.43
CA LEU A 7 20.02 -12.69 -13.53
C LEU A 7 18.53 -12.48 -13.84
N PRO A 8 17.70 -13.52 -14.07
CA PRO A 8 16.28 -13.32 -14.32
C PRO A 8 15.53 -12.74 -13.12
N VAL A 9 15.90 -13.08 -11.88
CA VAL A 9 15.34 -12.47 -10.65
C VAL A 9 15.57 -10.96 -10.66
N VAL A 10 16.81 -10.52 -10.87
CA VAL A 10 17.16 -9.08 -10.89
C VAL A 10 16.43 -8.37 -12.03
N LEU A 11 16.42 -8.94 -13.24
CA LEU A 11 15.72 -8.35 -14.38
C LEU A 11 14.21 -8.23 -14.14
N ALA A 12 13.58 -9.25 -13.57
CA ALA A 12 12.16 -9.23 -13.23
C ALA A 12 11.84 -8.19 -12.16
N SER A 13 12.70 -8.03 -11.14
CA SER A 13 12.54 -6.99 -10.12
C SER A 13 12.64 -5.58 -10.70
N VAL A 14 13.59 -5.34 -11.60
CA VAL A 14 13.71 -4.06 -12.32
C VAL A 14 12.46 -3.81 -13.17
N ALA A 15 12.01 -4.81 -13.94
CA ALA A 15 10.82 -4.69 -14.76
C ALA A 15 9.56 -4.37 -13.93
N LEU A 16 9.37 -5.04 -12.78
CA LEU A 16 8.25 -4.77 -11.87
C LEU A 16 8.36 -3.40 -11.21
N PHE A 17 9.56 -2.95 -10.85
CA PHE A 17 9.77 -1.61 -10.31
C PHE A 17 9.35 -0.54 -11.32
N PHE A 18 9.74 -0.68 -12.59
CA PHE A 18 9.28 0.22 -13.65
C PHE A 18 7.79 0.10 -13.93
N ALA A 19 7.22 -1.11 -13.96
CA ALA A 19 5.78 -1.30 -14.12
C ALA A 19 4.99 -0.63 -12.99
N SER A 20 5.48 -0.71 -11.75
CA SER A 20 4.92 -0.01 -10.60
C SER A 20 5.03 1.50 -10.77
N PHE A 21 6.19 2.03 -11.15
CA PHE A 21 6.35 3.45 -11.43
C PHE A 21 5.35 3.94 -12.51
N LEU A 22 5.22 3.21 -13.61
CA LEU A 22 4.30 3.54 -14.70
C LEU A 22 2.83 3.48 -14.26
N SER A 23 2.47 2.54 -13.38
CA SER A 23 1.09 2.44 -12.88
C SER A 23 0.66 3.67 -12.06
N TRP A 24 1.61 4.30 -11.36
CA TRP A 24 1.40 5.55 -10.63
C TRP A 24 1.49 6.79 -11.52
N MET A 25 2.51 6.90 -12.37
CA MET A 25 2.77 8.15 -13.12
C MET A 25 1.98 8.25 -14.42
N VAL A 26 1.86 7.16 -15.16
CA VAL A 26 1.25 7.15 -16.50
C VAL A 26 -0.20 6.69 -16.44
N VAL A 27 -0.44 5.51 -15.85
CA VAL A 27 -1.80 4.94 -15.77
C VAL A 27 -2.63 5.64 -14.71
N GLN A 28 -1.99 6.19 -13.66
CA GLN A 28 -2.63 6.95 -12.59
C GLN A 28 -3.74 6.15 -11.87
N LEU A 29 -3.52 4.84 -11.64
CA LEU A 29 -4.52 3.92 -11.06
C LEU A 29 -5.13 4.42 -9.75
N HIS A 30 -4.39 5.22 -8.98
CA HIS A 30 -4.80 5.71 -7.66
C HIS A 30 -5.37 7.14 -7.66
N LYS A 31 -5.38 7.84 -8.80
CA LYS A 31 -5.75 9.27 -8.85
C LYS A 31 -7.19 9.54 -8.42
N GLY A 32 -8.11 8.59 -8.66
CA GLY A 32 -9.52 8.75 -8.27
C GLY A 32 -9.83 8.44 -6.81
N GLY A 33 -8.89 7.86 -6.06
CA GLY A 33 -9.14 7.37 -4.70
C GLY A 33 -9.22 8.45 -3.64
N CYS A 34 -8.54 9.58 -3.85
CA CYS A 34 -8.52 10.72 -2.93
C CYS A 34 -8.93 11.98 -3.68
N LYS A 35 -9.94 12.69 -3.16
CA LYS A 35 -10.35 13.99 -3.69
C LYS A 35 -9.76 15.09 -2.83
N LYS A 36 -9.33 16.16 -3.49
CA LYS A 36 -8.98 17.40 -2.79
C LYS A 36 -10.23 17.97 -2.13
N VAL A 37 -10.09 18.44 -0.89
CA VAL A 37 -11.16 19.12 -0.15
C VAL A 37 -11.15 20.60 -0.56
N ASP A 38 -12.31 21.16 -0.91
CA ASP A 38 -12.40 22.55 -1.37
C ASP A 38 -11.95 23.56 -0.29
N LYS A 39 -12.29 23.28 0.98
CA LYS A 39 -11.89 24.06 2.17
C LYS A 39 -10.68 23.44 2.87
N GLU A 40 -9.63 23.14 2.11
CA GLU A 40 -8.41 22.46 2.59
C GLU A 40 -7.77 23.17 3.79
N ASP A 41 -7.58 24.49 3.72
CA ASP A 41 -6.91 25.25 4.78
C ASP A 41 -7.69 25.22 6.12
N GLU A 42 -9.01 25.36 6.06
CA GLU A 42 -9.88 25.27 7.24
C GLU A 42 -9.80 23.87 7.88
N LEU A 43 -9.79 22.82 7.06
CA LEU A 43 -9.65 21.44 7.52
C LEU A 43 -8.27 21.21 8.14
N MET A 44 -7.20 21.64 7.48
CA MET A 44 -5.83 21.49 7.97
C MET A 44 -5.64 22.18 9.32
N ASP A 45 -6.16 23.39 9.49
CA ASP A 45 -6.06 24.11 10.75
C ASP A 45 -6.87 23.47 11.88
N ALA A 46 -8.06 22.93 11.58
CA ALA A 46 -8.84 22.17 12.55
C ALA A 46 -8.10 20.89 12.99
N VAL A 47 -7.51 20.15 12.05
CA VAL A 47 -6.78 18.91 12.35
C VAL A 47 -5.50 19.20 13.14
N ARG A 48 -4.76 20.25 12.81
CA ARG A 48 -3.57 20.68 13.57
C ARG A 48 -3.91 20.98 15.03
N LYS A 49 -5.04 21.65 15.28
CA LYS A 49 -5.52 21.95 16.65
C LYS A 49 -5.89 20.71 17.46
N CYS A 50 -6.18 19.59 16.81
CA CYS A 50 -6.43 18.32 17.50
C CYS A 50 -5.15 17.66 18.03
N GLU A 51 -3.96 18.14 17.63
CA GLU A 51 -2.64 17.65 18.08
C GLU A 51 -2.51 16.10 18.04
N SER A 52 -3.22 15.47 17.09
CA SER A 52 -3.26 14.02 16.98
C SER A 52 -1.96 13.50 16.34
N PRO A 53 -1.31 12.48 16.92
CA PRO A 53 -0.08 11.94 16.35
C PRO A 53 -0.32 11.22 15.02
N VAL A 54 0.76 10.78 14.38
CA VAL A 54 0.69 9.93 13.17
C VAL A 54 -0.13 8.68 13.48
N GLY A 55 -1.14 8.40 12.65
CA GLY A 55 -2.07 7.30 12.88
C GLY A 55 -3.35 7.41 12.06
N SER A 56 -4.27 6.46 12.28
CA SER A 56 -5.60 6.44 11.66
C SER A 56 -6.69 6.60 12.73
N TYR A 57 -7.56 7.57 12.53
CA TYR A 57 -8.58 8.00 13.47
C TYR A 57 -9.94 7.91 12.82
N MET A 58 -10.88 7.22 13.46
CA MET A 58 -12.27 7.24 13.05
C MET A 58 -12.97 8.43 13.67
N PHE A 59 -13.50 9.34 12.85
CA PHE A 59 -14.40 10.39 13.33
C PHE A 59 -15.83 9.88 13.28
N SER A 60 -16.64 10.25 14.29
CA SER A 60 -17.86 9.54 14.73
C SER A 60 -17.62 8.11 15.28
N GLY A 61 -16.36 7.75 15.57
CA GLY A 61 -16.02 6.45 16.15
C GLY A 61 -16.37 6.31 17.64
N CYS A 62 -16.53 5.06 18.07
CA CYS A 62 -16.66 4.68 19.49
C CYS A 62 -15.36 4.03 19.96
N LYS A 63 -14.94 4.26 21.21
CA LYS A 63 -13.73 3.62 21.75
C LYS A 63 -13.94 2.14 22.10
N ASP A 64 -15.16 1.81 22.50
CA ASP A 64 -15.53 0.45 22.88
C ASP A 64 -17.02 0.18 22.60
N ALA A 65 -17.42 -1.08 22.81
CA ALA A 65 -18.79 -1.53 22.59
C ALA A 65 -19.82 -0.94 23.57
N ALA A 66 -19.38 -0.37 24.70
CA ALA A 66 -20.26 0.29 25.65
C ALA A 66 -20.60 1.72 25.20
N GLU A 67 -19.66 2.45 24.59
CA GLU A 67 -19.93 3.77 24.00
C GLU A 67 -20.93 3.68 22.83
N MET A 68 -20.83 2.64 22.00
CA MET A 68 -21.74 2.43 20.88
C MET A 68 -23.22 2.30 21.29
N LYS A 69 -23.49 1.89 22.54
CA LYS A 69 -24.86 1.77 23.08
C LYS A 69 -25.40 3.07 23.65
N ARG A 70 -24.59 4.13 23.73
CA ARG A 70 -25.04 5.43 24.23
C ARG A 70 -25.78 6.17 23.13
N GLU A 71 -26.97 6.68 23.44
CA GLU A 71 -27.77 7.47 22.50
C GLU A 71 -27.02 8.69 21.94
N ALA A 72 -26.12 9.28 22.75
CA ALA A 72 -25.32 10.42 22.33
C ALA A 72 -24.32 10.07 21.21
N ASP A 73 -23.78 8.85 21.20
CA ASP A 73 -22.82 8.40 20.19
C ASP A 73 -23.54 7.85 18.94
N ALA A 74 -24.70 7.21 19.12
CA ALA A 74 -25.61 6.87 18.02
C ALA A 74 -26.06 8.11 17.24
N LYS A 75 -26.43 9.20 17.95
CA LYS A 75 -26.81 10.48 17.32
C LYS A 75 -25.67 11.12 16.53
N LYS A 76 -24.40 10.96 16.93
CA LYS A 76 -23.24 11.46 16.15
C LYS A 76 -23.10 10.71 14.84
N TRP A 77 -23.31 9.40 14.86
CA TRP A 77 -23.27 8.57 13.66
C TRP A 77 -24.43 8.91 12.71
N GLU A 78 -25.64 9.10 13.26
CA GLU A 78 -26.84 9.50 12.49
C GLU A 78 -26.73 10.93 11.91
N ALA A 79 -26.13 11.86 12.67
CA ALA A 79 -25.88 13.23 12.20
C ALA A 79 -24.89 13.29 11.03
N GLY A 80 -24.18 12.19 10.74
CA GLY A 80 -23.32 12.04 9.58
C GLY A 80 -21.96 12.72 9.72
N ALA A 81 -21.27 12.79 8.59
CA ALA A 81 -19.82 12.93 8.52
C ALA A 81 -19.14 11.81 9.33
N CYS A 82 -19.21 10.59 8.82
CA CYS A 82 -18.48 9.44 9.35
C CYS A 82 -17.31 9.11 8.42
N GLY A 83 -16.16 8.75 8.98
CA GLY A 83 -15.03 8.34 8.16
C GLY A 83 -13.76 8.09 8.95
N ILE A 84 -12.69 7.85 8.20
CA ILE A 84 -11.35 7.62 8.73
C ILE A 84 -10.46 8.75 8.22
N MET A 85 -9.74 9.37 9.15
CA MET A 85 -8.70 10.33 8.88
C MET A 85 -7.35 9.70 9.20
N THR A 86 -6.44 9.67 8.23
CA THR A 86 -5.07 9.18 8.43
C THR A 86 -4.10 10.35 8.40
N ILE A 87 -3.37 10.52 9.50
CA ILE A 87 -2.29 11.51 9.63
C ILE A 87 -0.98 10.81 9.27
N TYR A 88 -0.36 11.26 8.18
CA TYR A 88 0.92 10.74 7.70
C TYR A 88 2.09 11.51 8.33
N PRO A 89 3.25 10.84 8.53
CA PRO A 89 4.48 11.57 8.80
C PRO A 89 4.87 12.41 7.58
N GLN A 90 5.83 13.33 7.75
CA GLN A 90 6.43 14.01 6.59
C GLN A 90 6.98 12.97 5.62
N VAL A 91 6.46 12.97 4.39
CA VAL A 91 6.81 12.00 3.37
C VAL A 91 8.04 12.49 2.62
N ASN A 92 9.11 11.71 2.62
CA ASN A 92 10.26 11.91 1.74
C ASN A 92 10.18 10.90 0.60
N LEU A 93 9.85 11.39 -0.61
CA LEU A 93 9.64 10.53 -1.77
C LEU A 93 10.89 9.71 -2.12
N GLU A 94 12.07 10.35 -2.06
CA GLU A 94 13.36 9.72 -2.37
C GLU A 94 13.67 8.53 -1.46
N ARG A 95 13.32 8.64 -0.17
CA ARG A 95 13.58 7.59 0.83
C ARG A 95 12.64 6.39 0.73
N ASN A 96 11.54 6.52 -0.03
CA ASN A 96 10.54 5.48 -0.20
C ASN A 96 10.70 4.64 -1.48
N LEU A 97 11.66 4.97 -2.36
CA LEU A 97 11.93 4.20 -3.58
C LEU A 97 12.75 2.93 -3.30
N ASP A 98 13.78 3.03 -2.43
CA ASP A 98 14.65 1.90 -2.10
C ASP A 98 13.88 0.71 -1.48
N PRO A 99 12.94 0.92 -0.52
CA PRO A 99 12.16 -0.19 0.04
C PRO A 99 11.25 -0.87 -1.00
N ALA A 100 10.74 -0.13 -1.98
CA ALA A 100 9.87 -0.67 -3.01
C ALA A 100 10.64 -1.63 -3.93
N PHE A 101 11.81 -1.21 -4.41
CA PHE A 101 12.68 -2.06 -5.21
C PHE A 101 13.13 -3.31 -4.42
N LEU A 102 13.54 -3.13 -3.16
CA LEU A 102 13.96 -4.25 -2.31
C LEU A 102 12.82 -5.25 -2.09
N CYS A 103 11.59 -4.79 -1.91
CA CYS A 103 10.43 -5.66 -1.80
C CYS A 103 10.24 -6.51 -3.06
N PHE A 104 10.30 -5.91 -4.26
CA PHE A 104 10.25 -6.67 -5.51
C PHE A 104 11.41 -7.66 -5.66
N LEU A 105 12.61 -7.29 -5.20
CA LEU A 105 13.75 -8.20 -5.22
C LEU A 105 13.57 -9.41 -4.31
N VAL A 106 13.11 -9.19 -3.07
CA VAL A 106 12.86 -10.27 -2.11
C VAL A 106 11.76 -11.19 -2.61
N ILE A 107 10.66 -10.65 -3.13
CA ILE A 107 9.56 -11.46 -3.68
C ILE A 107 10.04 -12.30 -4.85
N GLN A 108 10.78 -11.70 -5.80
CA GLN A 108 11.30 -12.44 -6.97
C GLN A 108 12.33 -13.50 -6.56
N PHE A 109 13.16 -13.22 -5.55
CA PHE A 109 14.09 -14.21 -5.00
C PHE A 109 13.33 -15.40 -4.39
N CYS A 110 12.27 -15.15 -3.62
CA CYS A 110 11.42 -16.20 -3.07
C CYS A 110 10.76 -17.03 -4.17
N LEU A 111 10.21 -16.40 -5.22
CA LEU A 111 9.63 -17.09 -6.37
C LEU A 111 10.68 -17.94 -7.11
N GLY A 112 11.88 -17.39 -7.33
CA GLY A 112 13.00 -18.11 -7.91
C GLY A 112 13.41 -19.32 -7.08
N TYR A 113 13.46 -19.18 -5.75
CA TYR A 113 13.74 -20.29 -4.84
C TYR A 113 12.68 -21.39 -4.96
N GLN A 114 11.39 -21.03 -4.92
CA GLN A 114 10.29 -22.01 -5.10
C GLN A 114 10.39 -22.71 -6.46
N ALA A 115 10.71 -21.96 -7.53
CA ALA A 115 10.92 -22.54 -8.86
C ALA A 115 12.04 -23.60 -8.84
N THR A 116 13.13 -23.42 -8.08
CA THR A 116 14.19 -24.44 -8.00
C THR A 116 13.77 -25.75 -7.33
N ILE A 117 12.68 -25.73 -6.56
CA ILE A 117 12.15 -26.93 -5.87
C ILE A 117 11.11 -27.62 -6.75
N VAL A 118 10.23 -26.84 -7.38
CA VAL A 118 9.08 -27.37 -8.13
C VAL A 118 9.44 -27.73 -9.57
N ILE A 119 10.35 -26.98 -10.18
CA ILE A 119 10.71 -27.12 -11.59
C ILE A 119 11.99 -27.96 -11.71
N LYS A 120 11.85 -29.17 -12.27
CA LYS A 120 12.98 -30.03 -12.65
C LYS A 120 13.83 -29.37 -13.75
N LEU A 121 15.12 -29.71 -13.83
CA LEU A 121 15.91 -29.28 -14.99
C LEU A 121 15.41 -29.97 -16.28
N GLY A 122 15.36 -29.21 -17.37
CA GLY A 122 15.04 -29.74 -18.70
C GLY A 122 13.56 -29.73 -19.09
N ILE A 123 12.65 -29.23 -18.24
CA ILE A 123 11.24 -29.03 -18.62
C ILE A 123 11.07 -27.79 -19.51
N GLY A 124 10.03 -27.84 -20.36
CA GLY A 124 9.83 -26.88 -21.43
C GLY A 124 9.37 -25.51 -20.93
N PHE A 125 9.63 -24.46 -21.71
CA PHE A 125 9.23 -23.07 -21.40
C PHE A 125 7.76 -22.95 -20.96
N ARG A 126 6.85 -23.69 -21.61
CA ARG A 126 5.41 -23.62 -21.31
C ARG A 126 5.05 -24.07 -19.90
N GLU A 127 5.76 -25.06 -19.37
CA GLU A 127 5.53 -25.57 -18.01
C GLU A 127 6.10 -24.62 -16.97
N VAL A 128 7.25 -24.01 -17.27
CA VAL A 128 7.83 -22.94 -16.45
C VAL A 128 6.92 -21.73 -16.40
N PHE A 129 6.42 -21.27 -17.56
CA PHE A 129 5.53 -20.12 -17.68
C PHE A 129 4.16 -20.32 -17.01
N ARG A 130 3.70 -21.56 -16.84
CA ARG A 130 2.45 -21.83 -16.11
C ARG A 130 2.60 -21.71 -14.59
N PHE A 131 3.82 -21.84 -14.09
CA PHE A 131 4.11 -21.83 -12.66
C PHE A 131 4.41 -20.43 -12.13
N VAL A 132 5.09 -19.61 -12.92
CA VAL A 132 5.53 -18.24 -12.59
C VAL A 132 4.50 -17.22 -13.05
#